data_AF-A0ABD6I123-F1
#
_entry.id   AF-A0ABD6I123-F1
#
_cell.length_a   1.000
_cell.length_b   1.000
_cell.length_c   1.000
_cell.angle_alpha   90.00
_cell.angle_beta   90.00
_cell.angle_gamma   90.00
#
_symmetry.space_group_name_H-M   'P 1'
#
loop_
_entity.id
_entity.type
_entity.pdbx_description
1 polymer ?
#
loop_
_entity_poly.entity_id
_entity_poly.type
_entity_poly.pdbx_seq_one_letter_code
_entity_poly.pdbx_strand_id
1 'polypeptide(L)' 'MVAFNASAGRITLNNPESQPLPKGELLCIYTSSVAGTFTFITKSKKCPAVKTFDISQAE' A
#
# COMPACT_ATOMS: atom_id res chain seq x y z
N MET A 1 -23.84 -6.64 -9.06
CA MET A 1 -22.76 -5.67 -8.79
C MET A 1 -21.95 -6.23 -7.64
N VAL A 2 -20.74 -6.74 -7.88
CA VAL A 2 -19.92 -7.30 -6.80
C VAL A 2 -19.38 -6.13 -6.01
N ALA A 3 -20.11 -5.72 -4.97
CA ALA A 3 -19.55 -4.88 -3.93
C ALA A 3 -18.51 -5.73 -3.22
N PHE A 4 -17.23 -5.50 -3.54
CA PHE A 4 -16.12 -5.93 -2.70
C PHE A 4 -16.25 -5.17 -1.39
N ASN A 5 -17.11 -5.69 -0.50
CA ASN A 5 -17.17 -5.30 0.89
C ASN A 5 -15.87 -5.84 1.51
N ALA A 6 -14.77 -5.11 1.32
CA ALA A 6 -13.61 -5.27 2.17
C ALA A 6 -14.05 -4.77 3.55
N SER A 7 -14.63 -5.66 4.34
CA SER A 7 -15.07 -5.36 5.70
C SER A 7 -13.90 -4.76 6.46
N ALA A 8 -14.09 -3.52 6.91
CA ALA A 8 -13.16 -2.69 7.66
C ALA A 8 -12.32 -3.49 8.65
N GLY A 9 -11.00 -3.25 8.68
CA GLY A 9 -10.17 -3.87 9.72
C GLY A 9 -8.68 -3.58 9.69
N ARG A 10 -8.12 -3.19 8.55
CA ARG A 10 -6.68 -3.10 8.20
C ARG A 10 -6.24 -4.23 7.29
N ILE A 11 -5.45 -3.89 6.28
CA ILE A 11 -4.75 -4.86 5.43
C ILE A 11 -3.26 -4.74 5.67
N THR A 12 -2.60 -5.88 5.89
CA THR A 12 -1.15 -5.94 5.98
C THR A 12 -0.59 -6.47 4.67
N LEU A 13 0.26 -5.67 4.04
CA LEU A 13 0.92 -5.99 2.77
C LEU A 13 2.41 -6.11 2.98
N ASN A 14 3.04 -6.96 2.19
CA ASN A 14 4.47 -7.24 2.26
C ASN A 14 5.12 -7.17 0.88
N ASN A 15 6.44 -7.18 0.86
CA ASN A 15 7.26 -7.23 -0.35
C ASN A 15 6.90 -6.11 -1.38
N PRO A 16 6.97 -4.82 -0.98
CA PRO A 16 6.67 -3.74 -1.90
C PRO A 16 7.69 -3.64 -3.03
N GLU A 17 7.20 -3.26 -4.20
CA GLU A 17 8.04 -2.79 -5.28
C GLU A 17 8.55 -1.38 -4.96
N SER A 18 9.84 -1.16 -5.22
CA SER A 18 10.56 0.06 -4.85
C SER A 18 10.94 0.84 -6.10
N GLN A 19 10.45 2.07 -6.24
CA GLN A 19 10.77 2.94 -7.37
C GLN A 19 11.38 4.27 -6.89
N PRO A 20 12.56 4.68 -7.40
CA PRO A 20 13.15 5.95 -7.04
C PRO A 20 12.34 7.12 -7.65
N LEU A 21 12.08 8.14 -6.85
CA LEU A 21 11.45 9.38 -7.27
C LEU A 21 12.50 10.49 -7.43
N PRO A 22 12.32 11.42 -8.38
CA PRO A 22 13.32 12.45 -8.72
C PRO A 22 13.65 13.42 -7.57
N LYS A 23 12.82 13.48 -6.51
CA LYS A 23 13.04 14.34 -5.34
C LYS A 23 13.84 13.68 -4.20
N GLY A 24 14.51 12.56 -4.46
CA GLY A 24 15.19 11.79 -3.41
C GLY A 24 14.23 11.04 -2.49
N GLU A 25 12.99 10.86 -2.97
CA GLU A 25 11.96 10.05 -2.34
C GLU A 25 11.92 8.67 -3.00
N LEU A 26 11.23 7.75 -2.36
CA LEU A 26 11.12 6.37 -2.80
C LEU A 26 9.64 5.99 -2.75
N LEU A 27 9.12 5.58 -3.90
CA LEU A 27 7.76 5.11 -4.07
C LEU A 27 7.72 3.62 -3.78
N CYS A 28 6.97 3.24 -2.75
CA CYS A 28 6.72 1.86 -2.36
C CYS A 28 5.34 1.44 -2.85
N ILE A 29 5.29 0.46 -3.73
CA ILE A 29 4.06 -0.04 -4.33
C ILE A 29 3.77 -1.42 -3.74
N TYR A 30 2.69 -1.53 -2.99
CA TYR A 30 2.22 -2.77 -2.39
C TYR A 30 1.02 -3.28 -3.18
N THR A 31 1.15 -4.45 -3.80
CA THR A 31 0.07 -5.06 -4.58
C THR A 31 -0.59 -6.18 -3.79
N SER A 32 -1.91 -6.24 -3.86
CA SER A 32 -2.72 -7.26 -3.22
C SER A 32 -3.77 -7.76 -4.20
N SER A 33 -3.87 -9.07 -4.35
CA SER A 33 -4.91 -9.70 -5.17
C SER A 33 -6.33 -9.43 -4.66
N VAL A 34 -6.48 -9.15 -3.36
CA VAL A 34 -7.79 -8.97 -2.70
C VAL A 34 -8.20 -7.51 -2.53
N ALA A 35 -7.24 -6.60 -2.34
CA ALA A 35 -7.52 -5.19 -2.04
C ALA A 35 -6.99 -4.21 -3.10
N GLY A 36 -6.27 -4.71 -4.11
CA GLY A 36 -5.68 -3.89 -5.16
C GLY A 36 -4.30 -3.35 -4.79
N THR A 37 -3.93 -2.22 -5.37
CA THR A 37 -2.59 -1.64 -5.27
C THR A 37 -2.58 -0.43 -4.35
N PHE A 38 -1.66 -0.41 -3.39
CA PHE A 38 -1.45 0.67 -2.44
C PHE A 38 -0.08 1.29 -2.67
N THR A 39 -0.02 2.61 -2.81
CA THR A 39 1.23 3.34 -3.00
C THR A 39 1.57 4.15 -1.76
N PHE A 40 2.85 4.14 -1.38
CA PHE A 40 3.34 4.88 -0.23
C PHE A 40 4.68 5.52 -0.57
N ILE A 41 4.76 6.84 -0.43
CA ILE A 41 6.00 7.59 -0.66
C ILE A 41 6.74 7.74 0.67
N THR A 42 8.04 7.43 0.67
CA THR A 42 8.91 7.64 1.83
C THR A 42 10.19 8.34 1.42
N LYS A 43 10.76 9.13 2.34
CA LYS A 43 12.12 9.69 2.22
C LYS A 43 13.18 8.74 2.78
N SER A 44 12.76 7.56 3.24
CA SER A 44 13.68 6.54 3.75
C SER A 44 14.50 5.93 2.62
N LYS A 45 15.70 5.45 2.95
CA LYS A 45 16.59 4.75 2.00
C LYS A 45 16.01 3.43 1.47
N LYS A 46 14.98 2.86 2.14
CA LYS A 46 14.35 1.59 1.79
C LYS A 46 12.86 1.62 2.10
N CYS A 47 12.07 0.88 1.31
CA CYS A 47 10.68 0.60 1.63
C CYS A 47 10.57 -0.30 2.88
N PRO A 48 9.55 -0.10 3.72
CA PRO A 48 9.19 -1.06 4.75
C PRO A 48 8.92 -2.42 4.12
N ALA A 49 9.51 -3.50 4.64
CA ALA A 49 9.24 -4.84 4.10
C ALA A 49 7.78 -5.26 4.28
N VAL A 50 7.13 -4.76 5.34
CA VAL A 50 5.73 -5.01 5.69
C VAL A 50 5.10 -3.68 6.08
N LYS A 51 3.88 -3.42 5.59
CA LYS A 51 3.11 -2.23 5.95
C LYS A 51 1.64 -2.55 6.05
N THR A 52 1.03 -2.06 7.13
CA THR A 52 -0.41 -2.14 7.36
C THR A 52 -1.07 -0.85 6.90
N PHE A 53 -2.11 -0.98 6.09
CA PHE A 53 -2.95 0.10 5.61
C PHE A 53 -4.33 -0.02 6.25
N ASP A 54 -4.81 1.06 6.86
CA ASP A 54 -6.18 1.15 7.32
C ASP A 54 -7.10 1.42 6.12
N ILE A 55 -7.97 0.45 5.84
CA ILE A 55 -9.02 0.58 4.81
C ILE A 55 -10.25 1.11 5.54
N SER A 56 -10.33 2.44 5.67
CA SER A 56 -11.54 3.09 6.17
C SER A 56 -12.60 3.00 5.07
N GLN A 57 -13.80 2.52 5.43
CA GLN A 57 -14.95 2.67 4.55
C GLN A 57 -15.19 4.17 4.37
N ALA A 58 -15.01 4.68 3.15
CA ALA A 58 -15.66 5.92 2.78
C ALA A 58 -17.13 5.57 2.55
N GLU A 59 -17.98 5.98 3.50
CA GLU A 59 -19.45 5.86 3.44
C GLU A 59 -20.02 6.66 2.26
#